data_AF-A0A2E0V1G7-F1
#
_entry.id   AF-A0A2E0V1G7-F1
#
_cell.length_a   1.000
_cell.length_b   1.000
_cell.length_c   1.000
_cell.angle_alpha   90.00
_cell.angle_beta   90.00
_cell.angle_gamma   90.00
#
_symmetry.space_group_name_H-M   'P 1'
#
loop_
_entity.id
_entity.type
_entity.pdbx_description
1 polymer ?
#
loop_
_entity_poly.entity_id
_entity_poly.type
_entity_poly.pdbx_seq_one_letter_code
_entity_poly.pdbx_strand_id
1 'polypeptide(L)'
;MCTFNNWLKQYRETNGFSLEQIKVLTGVDRSTLFRIENEITSLNLVTVNKIYTGLSENDPEVSIPDLLNEHWGISLKLNKELKQNYFSQKDVLVFTKIFLKNNIKANDILANLWNLISQIDLKTNDNNNSIFYSLYSRNSSFTFTRDDVAKYFLPSRIFKFKIDYPDIHFKEISKKFNFYFDRSTSPDDIGYYFRELIQEKKINKNTIELKTSINFNTLGRIERGETISQKIDDIVNIDKTIKADANFFTLAWLQSIQQIRLEKLFEELELRLSRPDLHFLLSILLKSIRWLEYSSGIYLPEDEFERWLFDFRGHTYKMAEINHSNN
;
A
#
# COMPACT_ATOMS: atom_id res chain seq x y z
N MET A 1 -4.02 -23.48 23.36
CA MET A 1 -3.75 -22.26 22.58
C MET A 1 -4.79 -21.24 23.00
N CYS A 2 -4.37 -20.07 23.50
CA CYS A 2 -5.31 -18.97 23.73
C CYS A 2 -5.73 -18.43 22.36
N THR A 3 -7.03 -18.21 22.12
CA THR A 3 -7.51 -17.56 20.89
C THR A 3 -7.42 -16.05 21.06
N PHE A 4 -7.30 -15.29 19.96
CA PHE A 4 -7.29 -13.82 20.03
C PHE A 4 -8.54 -13.26 20.76
N ASN A 5 -9.68 -13.91 20.56
CA ASN A 5 -10.96 -13.58 21.17
C ASN A 5 -10.88 -13.68 22.71
N ASN A 6 -10.27 -14.76 23.21
CA ASN A 6 -10.04 -14.98 24.63
C ASN A 6 -8.98 -14.02 25.18
N TRP A 7 -7.90 -13.77 24.42
CA TRP A 7 -6.89 -12.79 24.79
C TRP A 7 -7.49 -11.39 24.98
N LEU A 8 -8.30 -10.91 24.03
CA LEU A 8 -8.94 -9.60 24.12
C LEU A 8 -9.84 -9.50 25.35
N LYS A 9 -10.62 -10.54 25.62
CA LYS A 9 -11.49 -10.62 26.79
C LYS A 9 -10.67 -10.59 28.09
N GLN A 10 -9.60 -11.38 28.16
CA GLN A 10 -8.69 -11.41 29.32
C GLN A 10 -7.99 -10.07 29.54
N TYR A 11 -7.48 -9.44 28.47
CA TYR A 11 -6.88 -8.12 28.52
C TYR A 11 -7.85 -7.09 29.09
N ARG A 12 -9.09 -7.08 28.58
CA ARG A 12 -10.15 -6.18 29.05
C ARG A 12 -10.48 -6.39 30.53
N GLU A 13 -10.69 -7.64 30.94
CA GLU A 13 -11.09 -7.99 32.30
C GLU A 13 -9.97 -7.74 33.32
N THR A 14 -8.73 -8.06 32.97
CA THR A 14 -7.55 -7.84 33.84
C THR A 14 -7.28 -6.37 34.10
N ASN A 15 -7.45 -5.52 33.08
CA ASN A 15 -7.29 -4.08 33.19
C ASN A 15 -8.54 -3.34 33.68
N GLY A 16 -9.62 -4.07 34.01
CA GLY A 16 -10.86 -3.46 34.49
C GLY A 16 -11.60 -2.60 33.47
N PHE A 17 -11.34 -2.79 32.17
CA PHE A 17 -11.99 -2.01 31.12
C PHE A 17 -13.41 -2.54 30.83
N SER A 18 -14.34 -1.63 30.62
CA SER A 18 -15.63 -1.91 30.01
C SER A 18 -15.48 -1.99 28.48
N LEU A 19 -16.44 -2.65 27.80
CA LEU A 19 -16.47 -2.65 26.33
C LEU A 19 -16.60 -1.23 25.73
N GLU A 20 -17.20 -0.28 26.45
CA GLU A 20 -17.29 1.10 25.98
C GLU A 20 -15.92 1.79 26.03
N GLN A 21 -15.12 1.53 27.07
CA GLN A 21 -13.74 2.02 27.12
C GLN A 21 -12.89 1.41 26.01
N ILE A 22 -12.98 0.10 25.76
CA ILE A 22 -12.25 -0.53 24.63
C ILE A 22 -12.67 0.06 23.29
N LYS A 23 -13.96 0.35 23.09
CA LYS A 23 -14.43 1.03 21.88
C LYS A 23 -13.77 2.40 21.72
N VAL A 24 -13.67 3.19 22.78
CA VAL A 24 -13.01 4.51 22.74
C VAL A 24 -11.54 4.37 22.38
N LEU A 25 -10.83 3.40 22.96
CA LEU A 25 -9.40 3.17 22.69
C LEU A 25 -9.15 2.70 21.25
N THR A 26 -10.01 1.82 20.73
CA THR A 26 -9.76 1.09 19.47
C THR A 26 -10.52 1.62 18.27
N GLY A 27 -11.55 2.43 18.48
CA GLY A 27 -12.50 2.85 17.45
C GLY A 27 -13.37 1.71 16.89
N VAL A 28 -13.40 0.54 17.53
CA VAL A 28 -14.24 -0.60 17.13
C VAL A 28 -15.55 -0.60 17.92
N ASP A 29 -16.67 -0.70 17.21
CA ASP A 29 -18.00 -0.70 17.83
C ASP A 29 -18.15 -1.74 18.95
N ARG A 30 -18.82 -1.34 20.03
CA ARG A 30 -19.10 -2.19 21.20
C ARG A 30 -19.76 -3.51 20.82
N SER A 31 -20.71 -3.49 19.87
CA SER A 31 -21.40 -4.71 19.41
C SER A 31 -20.47 -5.65 18.63
N THR A 32 -19.48 -5.10 17.93
CA THR A 32 -18.46 -5.87 17.23
C THR A 32 -17.46 -6.47 18.21
N LEU A 33 -16.98 -5.69 19.19
CA LEU A 33 -16.13 -6.18 20.28
C LEU A 33 -16.81 -7.32 21.06
N PHE A 34 -18.08 -7.15 21.43
CA PHE A 34 -18.86 -8.21 22.08
C PHE A 34 -18.93 -9.48 21.24
N ARG A 35 -19.21 -9.37 19.94
CA ARG A 35 -19.27 -10.52 19.03
C ARG A 35 -17.92 -11.20 18.86
N ILE A 36 -16.83 -10.43 18.91
CA ILE A 36 -15.46 -10.97 18.89
C ILE A 36 -15.20 -11.76 20.18
N GLU A 37 -15.36 -11.16 21.37
CA GLU A 37 -15.06 -11.84 22.65
C GLU A 37 -15.87 -13.14 22.86
N ASN A 38 -17.03 -13.28 22.20
CA ASN A 38 -17.88 -14.47 22.28
C ASN A 38 -17.78 -15.39 21.05
N GLU A 39 -16.76 -15.19 20.20
CA GLU A 39 -16.50 -16.04 19.02
C GLU A 39 -17.69 -16.12 18.02
N ILE A 40 -18.55 -15.09 18.01
CA ILE A 40 -19.75 -15.01 17.16
C ILE A 40 -19.39 -14.58 15.73
N THR A 41 -18.31 -13.81 15.55
CA THR A 41 -17.89 -13.28 14.26
C THR A 41 -16.42 -13.60 13.97
N SER A 42 -16.12 -13.84 12.70
CA SER A 42 -14.75 -14.03 12.23
C SER A 42 -13.97 -12.72 12.28
N LEU A 43 -12.69 -12.80 12.67
CA LEU A 43 -11.80 -11.65 12.78
C LEU A 43 -11.37 -11.15 11.39
N ASN A 44 -11.66 -9.88 11.13
CA ASN A 44 -11.15 -9.17 9.96
C ASN A 44 -9.82 -8.48 10.30
N LEU A 45 -8.92 -8.43 9.32
CA LEU A 45 -7.59 -7.85 9.51
C LEU A 45 -7.63 -6.38 9.97
N VAL A 46 -8.50 -5.57 9.36
CA VAL A 46 -8.68 -4.16 9.74
C VAL A 46 -9.15 -4.04 11.19
N THR A 47 -10.09 -4.89 11.63
CA THR A 47 -10.61 -4.84 13.00
C THR A 47 -9.53 -5.19 14.02
N VAL A 48 -8.73 -6.23 13.76
CA VAL A 48 -7.61 -6.60 14.64
C VAL A 48 -6.55 -5.51 14.66
N ASN A 49 -6.26 -4.89 13.51
CA ASN A 49 -5.33 -3.76 13.47
C ASN A 49 -5.85 -2.54 14.23
N LYS A 50 -7.16 -2.24 14.17
CA LYS A 50 -7.77 -1.16 14.98
C LYS A 50 -7.67 -1.45 16.48
N ILE A 51 -8.00 -2.67 16.88
CA ILE A 51 -7.87 -3.13 18.27
C ILE A 51 -6.42 -2.99 18.73
N TYR A 52 -5.49 -3.58 17.97
CA TYR A 52 -4.08 -3.54 18.31
C TYR A 52 -3.55 -2.11 18.40
N THR A 53 -3.74 -1.30 17.35
CA THR A 53 -3.17 0.06 17.28
C THR A 53 -3.70 0.88 18.45
N GLY A 54 -5.01 0.84 18.69
CA GLY A 54 -5.62 1.57 19.80
C GLY A 54 -5.16 1.12 21.19
N LEU A 55 -4.93 -0.18 21.39
CA LEU A 55 -4.39 -0.67 22.66
C LEU A 55 -2.92 -0.31 22.83
N SER A 56 -2.08 -0.53 21.81
CA SER A 56 -0.63 -0.28 21.87
C SER A 56 -0.25 1.20 22.04
N GLU A 57 -1.10 2.13 21.58
CA GLU A 57 -0.92 3.56 21.83
C GLU A 57 -1.07 3.92 23.32
N ASN A 58 -1.80 3.10 24.08
CA ASN A 58 -2.10 3.32 25.49
C ASN A 58 -1.35 2.35 26.42
N ASP A 59 -0.88 1.23 25.89
CA ASP A 59 -0.20 0.16 26.63
C ASP A 59 0.99 -0.38 25.81
N PRO A 60 2.21 0.09 26.09
CA PRO A 60 3.42 -0.33 25.38
C PRO A 60 3.78 -1.81 25.54
N GLU A 61 3.19 -2.52 26.52
CA GLU A 61 3.44 -3.95 26.72
C GLU A 61 2.72 -4.82 25.67
N VAL A 62 1.73 -4.26 24.96
CA VAL A 62 1.01 -4.94 23.88
C VAL A 62 1.88 -4.98 22.62
N SER A 63 2.49 -6.13 22.36
CA SER A 63 3.42 -6.37 21.24
C SER A 63 2.76 -7.09 20.05
N ILE A 64 2.76 -6.47 18.84
CA ILE A 64 2.22 -7.10 17.61
C ILE A 64 2.87 -8.45 17.34
N PRO A 65 4.22 -8.54 17.28
CA PRO A 65 4.86 -9.77 16.83
C PRO A 65 4.55 -10.95 17.76
N ASP A 66 4.46 -10.70 19.07
CA ASP A 66 4.20 -11.74 20.05
C ASP A 66 2.77 -12.25 19.91
N LEU A 67 1.80 -11.34 19.79
CA LEU A 67 0.40 -11.68 19.62
C LEU A 67 0.12 -12.44 18.30
N LEU A 68 0.72 -12.00 17.19
CA LEU A 68 0.56 -12.67 15.91
C LEU A 68 1.22 -14.06 15.87
N ASN A 69 2.39 -14.18 16.51
CA ASN A 69 3.09 -15.45 16.62
C ASN A 69 2.33 -16.43 17.51
N GLU A 70 1.83 -15.97 18.67
CA GLU A 70 1.08 -16.81 19.61
C GLU A 70 -0.22 -17.36 19.00
N HIS A 71 -1.00 -16.51 18.33
CA HIS A 71 -2.33 -16.89 17.86
C HIS A 71 -2.36 -17.49 16.46
N TRP A 72 -1.49 -17.03 15.55
CA TRP A 72 -1.51 -17.47 14.15
C TRP A 72 -0.21 -18.14 13.69
N GLY A 73 0.82 -18.19 14.53
CA GLY A 73 2.14 -18.70 14.16
C GLY A 73 2.82 -17.82 13.11
N ILE A 74 2.52 -16.52 13.11
CA ILE A 74 3.04 -15.56 12.14
C ILE A 74 4.08 -14.67 12.81
N SER A 75 5.31 -14.75 12.32
CA SER A 75 6.36 -13.78 12.64
C SER A 75 6.34 -12.70 11.56
N LEU A 76 5.92 -11.48 11.92
CA LEU A 76 5.96 -10.35 10.99
C LEU A 76 7.41 -10.05 10.61
N LYS A 77 7.67 -10.05 9.31
CA LYS A 77 8.97 -9.67 8.76
C LYS A 77 9.02 -8.16 8.59
N LEU A 78 9.02 -7.40 9.68
CA LEU A 78 9.11 -5.95 9.62
C LEU A 78 10.55 -5.48 9.84
N ASN A 79 11.09 -4.79 8.86
CA ASN A 79 12.34 -4.06 9.02
C ASN A 79 12.04 -2.72 9.71
N LYS A 80 12.63 -2.49 10.89
CA LYS A 80 12.42 -1.27 11.69
C LYS A 80 13.05 -0.03 11.07
N GLU A 81 14.18 -0.18 10.38
CA GLU A 81 14.85 0.92 9.70
C GLU A 81 14.40 0.97 8.25
N LEU A 82 13.60 1.98 7.89
CA LEU A 82 13.48 2.41 6.52
C LEU A 82 14.89 2.76 6.02
N LYS A 83 15.33 2.10 4.95
CA LYS A 83 16.38 2.70 4.14
C LYS A 83 15.85 4.07 3.72
N GLN A 84 16.61 5.13 4.01
CA GLN A 84 16.35 6.47 3.49
C GLN A 84 15.98 6.31 2.00
N ASN A 85 14.90 6.94 1.54
CA ASN A 85 14.41 6.99 0.15
C ASN A 85 13.15 6.21 -0.25
N TYR A 86 12.46 5.47 0.62
CA TYR A 86 11.16 4.89 0.22
C TYR A 86 9.99 5.82 0.46
N PHE A 87 9.01 5.77 -0.46
CA PHE A 87 7.75 6.47 -0.28
C PHE A 87 6.94 5.90 0.88
N SER A 88 6.77 6.74 1.89
CA SER A 88 6.23 6.37 3.19
C SER A 88 4.73 6.64 3.31
N GLN A 89 4.14 6.13 4.39
CA GLN A 89 2.76 6.46 4.76
C GLN A 89 2.60 7.94 5.11
N LYS A 90 3.63 8.59 5.66
CA LYS A 90 3.62 10.04 5.92
C LYS A 90 3.51 10.83 4.61
N ASP A 91 4.21 10.39 3.56
CA ASP A 91 4.16 11.05 2.25
C ASP A 91 2.78 10.94 1.60
N VAL A 92 2.11 9.79 1.75
CA VAL A 92 0.70 9.62 1.35
C VAL A 92 -0.18 10.62 2.08
N LEU A 93 -0.02 10.80 3.39
CA LEU A 93 -0.81 11.75 4.17
C LEU A 93 -0.51 13.20 3.77
N VAL A 94 0.75 13.54 3.49
CA VAL A 94 1.16 14.87 3.00
C VAL A 94 0.51 15.16 1.64
N PHE A 95 0.64 14.25 0.68
CA PHE A 95 0.02 14.40 -0.64
C PHE A 95 -1.51 14.53 -0.54
N THR A 96 -2.14 13.70 0.31
CA THR A 96 -3.58 13.77 0.57
C THR A 96 -3.99 15.15 1.08
N LYS A 97 -3.26 15.70 2.05
CA LYS A 97 -3.49 17.06 2.57
C LYS A 97 -3.29 18.13 1.49
N ILE A 98 -2.30 17.98 0.61
CA ILE A 98 -2.08 18.89 -0.52
C ILE A 98 -3.28 18.86 -1.47
N PHE A 99 -3.72 17.67 -1.89
CA PHE A 99 -4.84 17.53 -2.83
C PHE A 99 -6.14 18.14 -2.27
N LEU A 100 -6.41 17.91 -0.99
CA LEU A 100 -7.60 18.44 -0.33
C LEU A 100 -7.59 19.96 -0.17
N LYS A 101 -6.40 20.56 0.05
CA LYS A 101 -6.25 22.03 0.16
C LYS A 101 -6.11 22.73 -1.20
N ASN A 102 -5.44 22.10 -2.16
CA ASN A 102 -5.10 22.66 -3.46
C ASN A 102 -4.94 21.53 -4.49
N ASN A 103 -6.04 21.17 -5.14
CA ASN A 103 -6.09 20.12 -6.16
C ASN A 103 -5.22 20.45 -7.39
N ILE A 104 -5.08 21.73 -7.77
CA ILE A 104 -4.23 22.16 -8.89
C ILE A 104 -2.78 21.71 -8.65
N LYS A 105 -2.27 21.98 -7.44
CA LYS A 105 -0.91 21.61 -7.08
C LYS A 105 -0.71 20.08 -7.06
N ALA A 106 -1.69 19.32 -6.57
CA ALA A 106 -1.62 17.86 -6.62
C ALA A 106 -1.65 17.31 -8.06
N ASN A 107 -2.37 17.96 -8.97
CA ASN A 107 -2.36 17.61 -10.38
C ASN A 107 -1.02 17.95 -11.05
N ASP A 108 -0.39 19.07 -10.70
CA ASP A 108 0.97 19.43 -11.17
C ASP A 108 1.99 18.37 -10.74
N ILE A 109 1.90 17.90 -9.49
CA ILE A 109 2.73 16.83 -8.95
C ILE A 109 2.62 15.55 -9.80
N LEU A 110 1.39 15.11 -10.07
CA LEU A 110 1.15 13.90 -10.85
C LEU A 110 1.61 14.05 -12.30
N ALA A 111 1.40 15.23 -12.90
CA ALA A 111 1.89 15.51 -14.25
C ALA A 111 3.42 15.38 -14.30
N ASN A 112 4.14 15.93 -13.32
CA ASN A 112 5.59 15.81 -13.23
C ASN A 112 6.05 14.36 -13.06
N LEU A 113 5.39 13.59 -12.18
CA LEU A 113 5.65 12.15 -12.00
C LEU A 113 5.48 11.38 -13.32
N TRP A 114 4.39 11.63 -14.06
CA TRP A 114 4.13 10.92 -15.31
C TRP A 114 5.04 11.34 -16.45
N ASN A 115 5.44 12.62 -16.50
CA ASN A 115 6.47 13.08 -17.41
C ASN A 115 7.81 12.40 -17.12
N LEU A 116 8.16 12.17 -15.85
CA LEU A 116 9.36 11.41 -15.49
C LEU A 116 9.29 9.97 -15.99
N ILE A 117 8.16 9.30 -15.72
CA ILE A 117 7.91 7.93 -16.18
C ILE A 117 8.05 7.85 -17.70
N SER A 118 7.40 8.76 -18.44
CA SER A 118 7.47 8.82 -19.90
C SER A 118 8.91 9.03 -20.42
N GLN A 119 9.69 9.90 -19.78
CA GLN A 119 11.09 10.10 -20.14
C GLN A 119 11.94 8.86 -19.90
N ILE A 120 11.71 8.14 -18.81
CA ILE A 120 12.45 6.90 -18.50
C ILE A 120 12.06 5.79 -19.49
N ASP A 121 10.76 5.62 -19.74
CA ASP A 121 10.24 4.59 -20.64
C ASP A 121 10.76 4.75 -22.08
N LEU A 122 10.80 6.01 -22.56
CA LEU A 122 11.43 6.32 -23.85
C LEU A 122 12.92 5.95 -23.83
N LYS A 123 13.65 6.18 -22.73
CA LYS A 123 15.11 5.88 -22.64
C LYS A 123 15.37 4.39 -22.65
N THR A 124 14.55 3.62 -21.97
CA THR A 124 14.69 2.16 -21.88
C THR A 124 14.34 1.48 -23.21
N ASN A 125 13.37 2.00 -23.97
CA ASN A 125 12.94 1.42 -25.25
C ASN A 125 13.87 1.76 -26.43
N ASP A 126 14.61 2.89 -26.39
CA ASP A 126 15.46 3.33 -27.51
C ASP A 126 16.90 2.78 -27.51
N ASN A 127 17.25 1.87 -26.60
CA ASN A 127 18.47 1.07 -26.77
C ASN A 127 18.46 0.21 -28.07
N ASN A 128 17.34 0.17 -28.80
CA ASN A 128 17.22 -0.44 -30.13
C ASN A 128 16.81 0.52 -31.27
N ASN A 129 16.56 1.83 -31.05
CA ASN A 129 16.20 2.75 -32.15
C ASN A 129 16.52 4.22 -31.81
N SER A 130 17.73 4.66 -32.17
CA SER A 130 18.29 6.00 -31.89
C SER A 130 17.66 7.18 -32.67
N ILE A 131 16.49 7.00 -33.30
CA ILE A 131 15.92 8.03 -34.20
C ILE A 131 14.83 8.87 -33.53
N PHE A 132 14.11 8.36 -32.51
CA PHE A 132 13.04 9.12 -31.84
C PHE A 132 13.54 10.16 -30.83
N TYR A 133 14.75 9.99 -30.29
CA TYR A 133 15.36 10.93 -29.34
C TYR A 133 15.68 12.32 -29.89
N SER A 134 15.91 12.44 -31.20
CA SER A 134 16.34 13.72 -31.79
C SER A 134 15.23 14.77 -31.91
N LEU A 135 13.96 14.36 -31.85
CA LEU A 135 12.81 15.27 -31.92
C LEU A 135 12.33 15.75 -30.53
N TYR A 136 12.53 14.96 -29.46
CA TYR A 136 12.12 15.33 -28.10
C TYR A 136 13.22 16.01 -27.27
N SER A 137 14.49 15.84 -27.61
CA SER A 137 15.62 16.33 -26.79
C SER A 137 15.96 17.82 -26.97
N ARG A 138 15.31 18.56 -27.89
CA ARG A 138 15.63 19.98 -28.12
C ARG A 138 14.52 20.97 -27.86
N ASN A 139 13.27 20.55 -27.61
CA ASN A 139 12.14 21.42 -27.27
C ASN A 139 11.02 20.61 -26.56
N SER A 140 11.32 19.93 -25.44
CA SER A 140 10.35 19.03 -24.80
C SER A 140 9.17 19.77 -24.16
N SER A 141 8.10 19.94 -24.92
CA SER A 141 6.76 20.10 -24.36
C SER A 141 6.49 18.91 -23.43
N PHE A 142 6.23 19.17 -22.16
CA PHE A 142 5.76 18.15 -21.21
C PHE A 142 4.63 17.32 -21.85
N THR A 143 4.80 15.98 -21.88
CA THR A 143 3.81 15.04 -22.44
C THR A 143 2.48 15.12 -21.71
N PHE A 144 2.55 15.32 -20.39
CA PHE A 144 1.40 15.46 -19.51
C PHE A 144 1.37 16.86 -18.92
N THR A 145 0.22 17.53 -19.05
CA THR A 145 -0.08 18.77 -18.32
C THR A 145 -0.98 18.47 -17.12
N ARG A 146 -1.10 19.43 -16.20
CA ARG A 146 -2.06 19.35 -15.10
C ARG A 146 -3.50 19.18 -15.57
N ASP A 147 -3.84 19.75 -16.73
CA ASP A 147 -5.19 19.69 -17.29
C ASP A 147 -5.44 18.28 -17.84
N ASP A 148 -4.41 17.60 -18.35
CA ASP A 148 -4.51 16.19 -18.75
C ASP A 148 -4.72 15.30 -17.54
N VAL A 149 -3.97 15.53 -16.46
CA VAL A 149 -4.17 14.85 -15.18
C VAL A 149 -5.60 15.02 -14.68
N ALA A 150 -6.11 16.25 -14.63
CA ALA A 150 -7.45 16.56 -14.17
C ALA A 150 -8.54 15.80 -14.95
N LYS A 151 -8.37 15.65 -16.28
CA LYS A 151 -9.33 14.91 -17.14
C LYS A 151 -9.47 13.45 -16.72
N TYR A 152 -8.42 12.80 -16.22
CA TYR A 152 -8.48 11.40 -15.78
C TYR A 152 -9.24 11.20 -14.47
N PHE A 153 -9.44 12.26 -13.69
CA PHE A 153 -10.24 12.24 -12.46
C PHE A 153 -11.71 12.62 -12.69
N LEU A 154 -12.06 13.06 -13.91
CA LEU A 154 -13.46 13.28 -14.25
C LEU A 154 -14.19 11.93 -14.29
N PRO A 155 -15.40 11.81 -13.71
CA PRO A 155 -16.18 10.59 -13.73
C PRO A 155 -16.71 10.31 -15.15
N SER A 156 -15.83 9.83 -16.03
CA SER A 156 -16.16 9.41 -17.38
C SER A 156 -16.47 7.92 -17.41
N ARG A 157 -17.62 7.56 -17.97
CA ARG A 157 -17.95 6.15 -18.24
C ARG A 157 -17.21 5.60 -19.46
N ILE A 158 -16.65 6.48 -20.28
CA ILE A 158 -16.06 6.14 -21.58
C ILE A 158 -14.54 5.96 -21.46
N PHE A 159 -13.90 6.74 -20.58
CA PHE A 159 -12.47 6.68 -20.35
C PHE A 159 -12.16 6.14 -18.95
N LYS A 160 -11.48 5.01 -18.90
CA LYS A 160 -10.91 4.45 -17.66
C LYS A 160 -9.40 4.53 -17.75
N PHE A 161 -8.82 5.46 -17.00
CA PHE A 161 -7.37 5.54 -16.85
C PHE A 161 -6.90 4.43 -15.91
N LYS A 162 -5.81 3.77 -16.29
CA LYS A 162 -5.16 2.76 -15.46
C LYS A 162 -3.66 2.87 -15.67
N ILE A 163 -2.92 2.77 -14.56
CA ILE A 163 -1.48 2.57 -14.57
C ILE A 163 -1.25 1.08 -14.31
N ASP A 164 -0.51 0.42 -15.18
CA ASP A 164 -0.05 -0.94 -14.96
C ASP A 164 1.30 -0.93 -14.23
N TYR A 165 1.55 -1.98 -13.43
CA TYR A 165 2.89 -2.19 -12.88
C TYR A 165 3.88 -2.41 -14.03
N PRO A 166 5.12 -1.94 -13.89
CA PRO A 166 6.13 -2.20 -14.90
C PRO A 166 6.37 -3.70 -15.06
N ASP A 167 6.68 -4.12 -16.29
CA ASP A 167 6.99 -5.51 -16.63
C ASP A 167 8.43 -5.85 -16.17
N ILE A 168 8.56 -6.09 -14.87
CA ILE A 168 9.85 -6.37 -14.22
C ILE A 168 9.77 -7.75 -13.58
N HIS A 169 10.88 -8.49 -13.62
CA HIS A 169 10.95 -9.82 -13.04
C HIS A 169 10.69 -9.81 -11.53
N PHE A 170 9.74 -10.65 -11.09
CA PHE A 170 9.38 -10.82 -9.68
C PHE A 170 10.55 -11.01 -8.72
N LYS A 171 11.61 -11.74 -9.12
CA LYS A 171 12.78 -11.97 -8.26
C LYS A 171 13.50 -10.68 -7.88
N GLU A 172 13.44 -9.65 -8.72
CA GLU A 172 13.97 -8.33 -8.38
C GLU A 172 12.99 -7.58 -7.48
N ILE A 173 11.69 -7.73 -7.71
CA ILE A 173 10.65 -7.03 -6.96
C ILE A 173 10.45 -7.64 -5.57
N SER A 174 10.52 -8.96 -5.39
CA SER A 174 10.41 -9.62 -4.09
C SER A 174 11.61 -9.33 -3.18
N LYS A 175 12.81 -9.14 -3.77
CA LYS A 175 13.98 -8.56 -3.07
C LYS A 175 13.80 -7.07 -2.76
N LYS A 176 13.05 -6.33 -3.58
CA LYS A 176 12.74 -4.89 -3.42
C LYS A 176 11.47 -4.61 -2.59
N PHE A 177 10.60 -5.60 -2.35
CA PHE A 177 9.53 -5.58 -1.35
C PHE A 177 10.18 -5.77 0.02
N ASN A 178 11.03 -4.80 0.36
CA ASN A 178 11.44 -4.63 1.72
C ASN A 178 10.19 -4.22 2.51
N PHE A 179 9.76 -5.10 3.41
CA PHE A 179 8.63 -4.93 4.31
C PHE A 179 9.00 -3.93 5.41
N TYR A 180 9.14 -2.66 5.04
CA TYR A 180 9.37 -1.59 5.99
C TYR A 180 8.04 -1.16 6.60
N PHE A 181 8.04 -0.93 7.91
CA PHE A 181 6.82 -0.61 8.66
C PHE A 181 6.11 0.64 8.14
N ASP A 182 6.85 1.71 7.81
CA ASP A 182 6.23 2.94 7.30
C ASP A 182 6.18 3.02 5.77
N ARG A 183 6.51 1.95 5.02
CA ARG A 183 6.29 1.94 3.57
C ARG A 183 4.79 1.93 3.28
N SER A 184 4.35 2.78 2.36
CA SER A 184 2.97 2.72 1.89
C SER A 184 2.70 1.43 1.13
N THR A 185 1.60 0.73 1.40
CA THR A 185 1.19 -0.47 0.66
C THR A 185 -0.22 -0.30 0.13
N SER A 186 -0.39 -0.43 -1.17
CA SER A 186 -1.67 -0.41 -1.85
C SER A 186 -2.26 -1.82 -2.00
N PRO A 187 -3.58 -1.95 -2.17
CA PRO A 187 -4.20 -3.21 -2.58
C PRO A 187 -3.60 -3.79 -3.86
N ASP A 188 -3.21 -2.91 -4.80
CA ASP A 188 -2.57 -3.33 -6.04
C ASP A 188 -1.18 -3.95 -5.80
N ASP A 189 -0.42 -3.48 -4.80
CA ASP A 189 0.86 -4.11 -4.40
C ASP A 189 0.63 -5.56 -3.94
N ILE A 190 -0.43 -5.80 -3.15
CA ILE A 190 -0.80 -7.15 -2.68
C ILE A 190 -1.18 -8.03 -3.87
N GLY A 191 -2.01 -7.53 -4.79
CA GLY A 191 -2.46 -8.28 -5.95
C GLY A 191 -1.33 -8.62 -6.92
N TYR A 192 -0.43 -7.66 -7.13
CA TYR A 192 0.79 -7.86 -7.91
C TYR A 192 1.68 -8.92 -7.26
N TYR A 193 2.01 -8.78 -5.97
CA TYR A 193 2.82 -9.75 -5.22
C TYR A 193 2.23 -11.15 -5.26
N PHE A 194 0.90 -11.27 -5.07
CA PHE A 194 0.20 -12.55 -5.14
C PHE A 194 0.34 -13.20 -6.51
N ARG A 195 0.06 -12.45 -7.59
CA ARG A 195 0.14 -12.94 -8.98
C ARG A 195 1.52 -13.46 -9.32
N GLU A 196 2.53 -12.69 -8.99
CA GLU A 196 3.90 -13.05 -9.33
C GLU A 196 4.40 -14.25 -8.52
N LEU A 197 4.05 -14.32 -7.22
CA LEU A 197 4.46 -15.44 -6.38
C LEU A 197 3.81 -16.76 -6.83
N ILE A 198 2.53 -16.75 -7.20
CA ILE A 198 1.87 -17.95 -7.73
C ILE A 198 2.47 -18.38 -9.08
N GLN A 199 2.89 -17.42 -9.92
CA GLN A 199 3.58 -17.72 -11.18
C GLN A 199 4.97 -18.31 -10.93
N GLU A 200 5.78 -17.70 -10.08
CA GLU A 200 7.12 -18.19 -9.73
C GLU A 200 7.08 -19.60 -9.14
N LYS A 201 6.15 -19.83 -8.20
CA LYS A 201 5.99 -21.12 -7.52
C LYS A 201 5.18 -22.13 -8.34
N LYS A 202 4.67 -21.74 -9.51
CA LYS A 202 3.80 -22.56 -10.39
C LYS A 202 2.57 -23.12 -9.65
N ILE A 203 1.97 -22.30 -8.78
CA ILE A 203 0.78 -22.66 -7.99
C ILE A 203 -0.47 -22.24 -8.76
N ASN A 204 -1.39 -23.18 -8.97
CA ASN A 204 -2.68 -22.89 -9.59
C ASN A 204 -3.67 -22.32 -8.53
N LYS A 205 -4.43 -21.29 -8.89
CA LYS A 205 -5.51 -20.73 -8.03
C LYS A 205 -6.51 -21.79 -7.58
N ASN A 206 -6.82 -22.80 -8.39
CA ASN A 206 -7.67 -23.92 -8.00
C ASN A 206 -7.08 -24.71 -6.84
N THR A 207 -5.75 -24.85 -6.79
CA THR A 207 -5.06 -25.49 -5.66
C THR A 207 -5.19 -24.64 -4.39
N ILE A 208 -5.18 -23.32 -4.52
CA ILE A 208 -5.39 -22.40 -3.39
C ILE A 208 -6.83 -22.52 -2.90
N GLU A 209 -7.82 -22.48 -3.78
CA GLU A 209 -9.23 -22.68 -3.44
C GLU A 209 -9.53 -24.04 -2.79
N LEU A 210 -8.82 -25.11 -3.18
CA LEU A 210 -9.00 -26.42 -2.54
C LEU A 210 -8.35 -26.51 -1.14
N LYS A 211 -7.28 -25.75 -0.91
CA LYS A 211 -6.52 -25.77 0.35
C LYS A 211 -6.95 -24.68 1.34
N THR A 212 -7.72 -23.71 0.87
CA THR A 212 -8.26 -22.61 1.66
C THR A 212 -9.78 -22.64 1.55
N SER A 213 -10.52 -21.97 2.44
CA SER A 213 -11.98 -21.86 2.29
C SER A 213 -12.39 -20.70 1.36
N ILE A 214 -11.48 -20.26 0.48
CA ILE A 214 -11.61 -19.04 -0.30
C ILE A 214 -11.93 -19.40 -1.75
N ASN A 215 -13.07 -18.91 -2.22
CA ASN A 215 -13.50 -19.18 -3.60
C ASN A 215 -12.62 -18.49 -4.66
N PHE A 216 -12.65 -19.02 -5.87
CA PHE A 216 -11.88 -18.54 -7.02
C PHE A 216 -12.12 -17.06 -7.34
N ASN A 217 -13.36 -16.56 -7.16
CA ASN A 217 -13.70 -15.17 -7.41
C ASN A 217 -12.97 -14.23 -6.45
N THR A 218 -12.92 -14.57 -5.16
CA THR A 218 -12.17 -13.82 -4.15
C THR A 218 -10.69 -13.82 -4.47
N LEU A 219 -10.10 -14.97 -4.85
CA LEU A 219 -8.71 -15.03 -5.29
C LEU A 219 -8.44 -14.15 -6.52
N GLY A 220 -9.35 -14.15 -7.49
CA GLY A 220 -9.25 -13.28 -8.67
C GLY A 220 -9.36 -11.79 -8.34
N ARG A 221 -10.14 -11.42 -7.31
CA ARG A 221 -10.22 -10.05 -6.81
C ARG A 221 -8.93 -9.63 -6.09
N ILE A 222 -8.36 -10.51 -5.27
CA ILE A 222 -7.04 -10.30 -4.65
C ILE A 222 -5.98 -10.04 -5.72
N GLU A 223 -5.90 -10.90 -6.75
CA GLU A 223 -4.93 -10.78 -7.84
C GLU A 223 -5.05 -9.45 -8.63
N ARG A 224 -6.25 -8.88 -8.69
CA ARG A 224 -6.51 -7.58 -9.32
C ARG A 224 -6.29 -6.39 -8.39
N GLY A 225 -5.91 -6.62 -7.14
CA GLY A 225 -5.79 -5.57 -6.14
C GLY A 225 -7.12 -5.00 -5.69
N GLU A 226 -8.22 -5.72 -5.88
CA GLU A 226 -9.51 -5.30 -5.34
C GLU A 226 -9.58 -5.68 -3.87
N THR A 227 -9.55 -4.68 -2.98
CA THR A 227 -9.67 -4.93 -1.55
C THR A 227 -11.06 -5.46 -1.22
N ILE A 228 -11.10 -6.60 -0.56
CA ILE A 228 -12.28 -7.13 0.11
C ILE A 228 -11.87 -7.19 1.57
N SER A 229 -12.72 -6.83 2.51
CA SER A 229 -12.47 -7.10 3.93
C SER A 229 -12.01 -8.56 4.09
N GLN A 230 -10.72 -8.77 4.37
CA GLN A 230 -10.13 -10.09 4.43
C GLN A 230 -10.16 -10.60 5.86
N LYS A 231 -10.73 -11.79 6.06
CA LYS A 231 -10.62 -12.50 7.34
C LYS A 231 -9.15 -12.86 7.55
N ILE A 232 -8.68 -12.77 8.78
CA ILE A 232 -7.28 -13.06 9.09
C ILE A 232 -6.91 -14.49 8.70
N ASP A 233 -7.76 -15.44 9.08
CA ASP A 233 -7.52 -16.86 8.79
C ASP A 233 -7.42 -17.12 7.28
N ASP A 234 -8.20 -16.40 6.46
CA ASP A 234 -8.12 -16.49 5.00
C ASP A 234 -6.74 -16.05 4.49
N ILE A 235 -6.21 -14.92 4.99
CA ILE A 235 -4.88 -14.41 4.62
C ILE A 235 -3.78 -15.35 5.10
N VAL A 236 -3.87 -15.84 6.33
CA VAL A 236 -2.93 -16.81 6.91
C VAL A 236 -2.89 -18.09 6.06
N ASN A 237 -4.06 -18.59 5.67
CA ASN A 237 -4.18 -19.80 4.86
C ASN A 237 -3.67 -19.59 3.43
N ILE A 238 -3.90 -18.41 2.82
CA ILE A 238 -3.29 -18.05 1.54
C ILE A 238 -1.76 -18.06 1.67
N ASP A 239 -1.21 -17.33 2.65
CA ASP A 239 0.24 -17.18 2.85
C ASP A 239 0.93 -18.54 3.01
N LYS A 240 0.37 -19.42 3.85
CA LYS A 240 0.83 -20.80 4.04
C LYS A 240 0.74 -21.62 2.75
N THR A 241 -0.37 -21.50 2.02
CA THR A 241 -0.61 -22.28 0.81
C THR A 241 0.34 -21.90 -0.32
N ILE A 242 0.60 -20.60 -0.49
CA ILE A 242 1.55 -20.10 -1.49
C ILE A 242 3.00 -20.12 -1.02
N LYS A 243 3.25 -20.56 0.22
CA LYS A 243 4.57 -20.62 0.87
C LYS A 243 5.29 -19.26 0.81
N ALA A 244 4.57 -18.21 1.22
CA ALA A 244 5.08 -16.84 1.24
C ALA A 244 5.92 -16.53 2.50
N ASP A 245 5.98 -17.45 3.47
CA ASP A 245 6.75 -17.29 4.72
C ASP A 245 6.40 -15.98 5.45
N ALA A 246 5.10 -15.73 5.67
CA ALA A 246 4.53 -14.53 6.29
C ALA A 246 4.63 -13.23 5.47
N ASN A 247 5.23 -13.25 4.27
CA ASN A 247 5.38 -12.05 3.45
C ASN A 247 4.04 -11.52 2.92
N PHE A 248 3.15 -12.40 2.47
CA PHE A 248 1.84 -12.01 1.94
C PHE A 248 0.98 -11.45 3.07
N PHE A 249 1.01 -12.10 4.24
CA PHE A 249 0.36 -11.59 5.44
C PHE A 249 0.90 -10.21 5.84
N THR A 250 2.22 -10.02 5.82
CA THR A 250 2.86 -8.76 6.19
C THR A 250 2.41 -7.61 5.27
N LEU A 251 2.26 -7.84 3.95
CA LEU A 251 1.73 -6.83 3.03
C LEU A 251 0.27 -6.47 3.34
N ALA A 252 -0.56 -7.48 3.57
CA ALA A 252 -1.95 -7.25 3.95
C ALA A 252 -2.03 -6.44 5.24
N TRP A 253 -1.21 -6.79 6.24
CA TRP A 253 -1.11 -6.09 7.51
C TRP A 253 -0.77 -4.60 7.31
N LEU A 254 0.31 -4.31 6.57
CA LEU A 254 0.74 -2.94 6.26
C LEU A 254 -0.32 -2.14 5.51
N GLN A 255 -0.99 -2.75 4.51
CA GLN A 255 -2.07 -2.11 3.78
C GLN A 255 -3.24 -1.75 4.71
N SER A 256 -3.59 -2.64 5.64
CA SER A 256 -4.69 -2.37 6.58
C SER A 256 -4.33 -1.27 7.60
N ILE A 257 -3.07 -1.16 8.04
CA ILE A 257 -2.59 -0.02 8.84
C ILE A 257 -2.76 1.28 8.06
N GLN A 258 -2.32 1.31 6.79
CA GLN A 258 -2.48 2.47 5.94
C GLN A 258 -3.95 2.85 5.75
N GLN A 259 -4.83 1.86 5.57
CA GLN A 259 -6.27 2.09 5.47
C GLN A 259 -6.81 2.77 6.74
N ILE A 260 -6.45 2.28 7.93
CA ILE A 260 -6.88 2.86 9.21
C ILE A 260 -6.39 4.31 9.36
N ARG A 261 -5.12 4.59 9.01
CA ARG A 261 -4.56 5.94 9.06
C ARG A 261 -5.26 6.90 8.10
N LEU A 262 -5.58 6.44 6.89
CA LEU A 262 -6.35 7.22 5.91
C LEU A 262 -7.78 7.48 6.37
N GLU A 263 -8.44 6.45 6.93
CA GLU A 263 -9.76 6.59 7.53
C GLU A 263 -9.71 7.69 8.59
N LYS A 264 -8.82 7.60 9.59
CA LYS A 264 -8.62 8.61 10.65
C LYS A 264 -8.42 10.03 10.10
N LEU A 265 -7.57 10.19 9.08
CA LEU A 265 -7.37 11.49 8.42
C LEU A 265 -8.67 12.02 7.80
N PHE A 266 -9.47 11.17 7.16
CA PHE A 266 -10.77 11.58 6.60
C PHE A 266 -11.78 11.92 7.68
N GLU A 267 -11.70 11.26 8.84
CA GLU A 267 -12.51 11.62 10.01
C GLU A 267 -12.15 13.02 10.52
N GLU A 268 -10.85 13.29 10.71
CA GLU A 268 -10.32 14.59 11.18
C GLU A 268 -10.67 15.74 10.24
N LEU A 269 -10.79 15.47 8.94
CA LEU A 269 -11.13 16.46 7.93
C LEU A 269 -12.63 16.54 7.64
N GLU A 270 -13.47 15.75 8.33
CA GLU A 270 -14.92 15.66 8.11
C GLU A 270 -15.32 15.23 6.68
N LEU A 271 -14.47 14.43 6.03
CA LEU A 271 -14.59 14.03 4.62
C LEU A 271 -15.16 12.61 4.41
N ARG A 272 -15.62 11.93 5.47
CA ARG A 272 -15.88 10.47 5.51
C ARG A 272 -16.79 9.91 4.39
N LEU A 273 -17.54 10.72 3.65
CA LEU A 273 -18.59 10.25 2.74
C LEU A 273 -18.53 10.73 1.28
N SER A 274 -17.55 11.55 0.84
CA SER A 274 -17.71 12.31 -0.41
C SER A 274 -16.61 12.21 -1.47
N ARG A 275 -15.51 11.45 -1.28
CA ARG A 275 -14.32 11.54 -2.19
C ARG A 275 -13.79 10.21 -2.76
N PRO A 276 -14.57 9.48 -3.58
CA PRO A 276 -14.06 8.31 -4.31
C PRO A 276 -12.91 8.64 -5.28
N ASP A 277 -12.86 9.89 -5.75
CA ASP A 277 -11.76 10.45 -6.54
C ASP A 277 -10.41 10.36 -5.80
N LEU A 278 -10.41 10.53 -4.48
CA LEU A 278 -9.19 10.49 -3.67
C LEU A 278 -8.60 9.10 -3.53
N HIS A 279 -9.43 8.06 -3.37
CA HIS A 279 -8.94 6.67 -3.37
C HIS A 279 -8.31 6.31 -4.72
N PHE A 280 -8.93 6.73 -5.81
CA PHE A 280 -8.40 6.52 -7.15
C PHE A 280 -7.09 7.28 -7.37
N LEU A 281 -7.02 8.54 -6.94
CA LEU A 281 -5.84 9.38 -6.97
C LEU A 281 -4.66 8.77 -6.19
N LEU A 282 -4.92 8.25 -4.98
CA LEU A 282 -3.88 7.61 -4.17
C LEU A 282 -3.40 6.30 -4.79
N SER A 283 -4.29 5.49 -5.37
CA SER A 283 -3.89 4.30 -6.13
C SER A 283 -2.99 4.66 -7.30
N ILE A 284 -3.35 5.71 -8.06
CA ILE A 284 -2.55 6.24 -9.16
C ILE A 284 -1.17 6.70 -8.68
N LEU A 285 -1.13 7.54 -7.64
CA LEU A 285 0.12 8.06 -7.09
C LEU A 285 1.06 6.92 -6.70
N LEU A 286 0.55 5.96 -5.92
CA LEU A 286 1.33 4.82 -5.45
C LEU A 286 1.84 3.99 -6.62
N LYS A 287 1.01 3.71 -7.62
CA LYS A 287 1.44 2.99 -8.83
C LYS A 287 2.52 3.73 -9.60
N SER A 288 2.38 5.05 -9.79
CA SER A 288 3.41 5.87 -10.45
C SER A 288 4.74 5.80 -9.71
N ILE A 289 4.69 5.87 -8.38
CA ILE A 289 5.90 5.79 -7.55
C ILE A 289 6.51 4.39 -7.60
N ARG A 290 5.70 3.33 -7.50
CA ARG A 290 6.16 1.94 -7.62
C ARG A 290 6.80 1.69 -8.99
N TRP A 291 6.21 2.26 -10.05
CA TRP A 291 6.79 2.19 -11.38
C TRP A 291 8.19 2.80 -11.39
N LEU A 292 8.38 4.00 -10.83
CA LEU A 292 9.70 4.64 -10.75
C LEU A 292 10.69 3.82 -9.92
N GLU A 293 10.30 3.39 -8.71
CA GLU A 293 11.14 2.59 -7.82
C GLU A 293 11.63 1.30 -8.50
N TYR A 294 10.73 0.59 -9.19
CA TYR A 294 11.07 -0.68 -9.78
C TYR A 294 11.82 -0.54 -11.10
N SER A 295 11.37 0.33 -12.01
CA SER A 295 11.93 0.47 -13.37
C SER A 295 13.25 1.22 -13.39
N SER A 296 13.45 2.17 -12.47
CA SER A 296 14.61 3.07 -12.52
C SER A 296 15.48 3.04 -11.27
N GLY A 297 15.05 2.33 -10.22
CA GLY A 297 15.72 2.39 -8.92
C GLY A 297 15.68 3.79 -8.30
N ILE A 298 14.82 4.68 -8.80
CA ILE A 298 14.62 6.01 -8.23
C ILE A 298 13.72 5.85 -7.01
N TYR A 299 14.32 6.12 -5.86
CA TYR A 299 13.68 6.10 -4.55
C TYR A 299 13.46 7.57 -4.13
N LEU A 300 12.24 7.94 -3.73
CA LEU A 300 11.89 9.29 -3.30
C LEU A 300 12.22 9.47 -1.80
N PRO A 301 13.23 10.29 -1.41
CA PRO A 301 13.55 10.58 0.00
C PRO A 301 12.36 11.16 0.75
N GLU A 302 12.10 10.65 1.96
CA GLU A 302 11.02 11.13 2.85
C GLU A 302 11.15 12.64 3.11
N ASP A 303 12.36 13.13 3.38
CA ASP A 303 12.63 14.54 3.69
C ASP A 303 12.73 15.43 2.44
N GLU A 304 12.84 14.81 1.26
CA GLU A 304 12.84 15.53 -0.01
C GLU A 304 11.54 15.38 -0.76
N PHE A 305 10.55 14.61 -0.31
CA PHE A 305 9.32 14.46 -1.08
C PHE A 305 8.69 15.83 -1.31
N GLU A 306 8.50 16.65 -0.27
CA GLU A 306 8.06 18.04 -0.46
C GLU A 306 8.98 18.82 -1.41
N ARG A 307 10.30 18.81 -1.20
CA ARG A 307 11.25 19.55 -2.06
C ARG A 307 11.22 19.10 -3.52
N TRP A 308 11.15 17.80 -3.76
CA TRP A 308 11.07 17.16 -5.06
C TRP A 308 9.75 17.50 -5.77
N LEU A 309 8.66 17.61 -5.00
CA LEU A 309 7.37 18.11 -5.51
C LEU A 309 7.44 19.59 -5.92
N PHE A 310 8.33 20.39 -5.31
CA PHE A 310 8.45 21.82 -5.57
C PHE A 310 9.52 22.18 -6.62
N ASP A 311 10.64 21.45 -6.69
CA ASP A 311 11.84 21.79 -7.47
C ASP A 311 12.15 20.79 -8.61
N PHE A 312 11.13 20.18 -9.21
CA PHE A 312 11.29 19.16 -10.26
C PHE A 312 12.19 19.60 -11.43
N ARG A 313 12.32 20.91 -11.70
CA ARG A 313 13.24 21.45 -12.73
C ARG A 313 14.72 21.41 -12.34
N GLY A 314 15.05 21.39 -11.04
CA GLY A 314 16.43 21.37 -10.53
C GLY A 314 16.96 19.98 -10.21
N HIS A 315 16.09 19.02 -9.86
CA HIS A 315 16.49 17.71 -9.35
C HIS A 315 16.77 16.64 -10.43
N THR A 316 16.27 16.79 -11.66
CA THR A 316 16.57 15.88 -12.78
C THR A 316 18.06 15.80 -13.12
N TYR A 317 18.83 16.87 -12.83
CA TYR A 317 20.28 16.91 -13.02
C TYR A 317 21.05 16.14 -11.94
N LYS A 318 20.65 16.21 -10.66
CA LYS A 318 21.38 15.55 -9.55
C LYS A 318 21.18 14.05 -9.49
N MET A 319 19.98 13.54 -9.81
CA MET A 319 19.69 12.09 -9.79
C MET A 319 20.44 11.32 -10.89
N ALA A 320 20.71 11.96 -12.03
CA ALA A 320 21.51 11.37 -13.10
C ALA A 320 23.01 11.24 -12.71
N GLU A 321 23.53 12.17 -11.90
CA GLU A 321 24.93 12.15 -11.43
C GLU A 321 25.17 11.08 -10.34
N ILE A 322 24.19 10.85 -9.45
CA ILE A 322 24.30 9.87 -8.35
C ILE A 322 24.33 8.42 -8.87
N ASN A 323 23.66 8.13 -9.99
CA ASN A 323 23.66 6.78 -10.58
C ASN A 323 24.86 6.50 -11.49
N HIS A 324 25.56 7.54 -11.98
CA HIS A 324 26.80 7.36 -12.72
C HIS A 324 28.06 7.28 -11.85
N SER A 325 27.96 7.66 -10.57
CA SER A 325 29.09 7.64 -9.64
C SER A 325 29.20 6.34 -8.81
N ASN A 326 28.26 5.41 -8.96
CA ASN A 326 28.22 4.12 -8.25
C ASN A 326 28.31 2.89 -9.19
N ASN A 327 28.69 3.07 -10.45
CA ASN A 327 29.00 1.97 -11.38
C ASN A 327 30.47 2.01 -11.79
#